data_AF-A0A8H9WR04-F1
#
_entry.id   AF-A0A8H9WR04-F1
#
_cell.length_a   1.000
_cell.length_b   1.000
_cell.length_c   1.000
_cell.angle_alpha   90.00
_cell.angle_beta   90.00
_cell.angle_gamma   90.00
#
_symmetry.space_group_name_H-M   'P 1'
#
loop_
_entity.id
_entity.type
_entity.pdbx_description
1 polymer ?
#
loop_
_entity_poly.entity_id
_entity_poly.type
_entity_poly.pdbx_seq_one_letter_code
_entity_poly.pdbx_strand_id
1 'polypeptide(L)'
;MTDRDEVHRVLITGGVVELAAPRATTIQPGAYLEFVTGDWLVHEIIFELDSLLPDARAFLERTDQVASPPMLRLDSRFVVDFEGSPPGRYPFVVEGSGAPGHGVVVVEVKP
;
A
#
# COMPACT_ATOMS: atom_id res chain seq x y z
N MET A 1 -1.51 -22.62 4.76
CA MET A 1 -1.98 -21.57 3.84
C MET A 1 -3.48 -21.68 3.74
N THR A 2 -4.18 -20.88 4.55
CA THR A 2 -5.60 -20.60 4.33
C THR A 2 -5.72 -19.45 3.32
N ASP A 3 -6.89 -19.19 2.75
CA ASP A 3 -7.15 -18.02 1.88
C ASP A 3 -6.76 -16.67 2.54
N ARG A 4 -6.54 -16.65 3.87
CA ARG A 4 -6.04 -15.49 4.63
C ARG A 4 -4.54 -15.19 4.42
N ASP A 5 -3.77 -16.14 3.89
CA ASP A 5 -2.32 -16.00 3.72
C ASP A 5 -1.95 -15.44 2.31
N GLU A 6 -2.91 -14.87 1.58
CA GLU A 6 -2.66 -14.33 0.24
C GLU A 6 -1.90 -13.00 0.30
N VAL A 7 -0.63 -13.03 -0.14
CA VAL A 7 0.21 -11.85 -0.30
C VAL A 7 -0.03 -11.23 -1.67
N HIS A 8 -0.68 -10.08 -1.69
CA HIS A 8 -0.85 -9.26 -2.88
C HIS A 8 0.40 -8.41 -3.07
N ARG A 9 0.79 -8.15 -4.32
CA ARG A 9 2.01 -7.40 -4.63
C ARG A 9 1.73 -6.18 -5.48
N VAL A 10 2.38 -5.07 -5.13
CA VAL A 10 2.42 -3.83 -5.90
C VAL A 10 3.89 -3.50 -6.18
N LEU A 11 4.26 -3.52 -7.46
CA LEU A 11 5.58 -3.10 -7.90
C LEU A 11 5.65 -1.57 -7.97
N ILE A 12 6.71 -1.01 -7.40
CA ILE A 12 6.97 0.43 -7.34
C ILE A 12 8.17 0.76 -8.23
N THR A 13 7.99 1.66 -9.18
CA THR A 13 9.07 2.14 -10.06
C THR A 13 8.95 3.63 -10.28
N GLY A 14 10.10 4.31 -10.36
CA GLY A 14 10.18 5.74 -10.63
C GLY A 14 10.40 6.09 -12.09
N GLY A 15 10.65 7.38 -12.32
CA GLY A 15 10.78 7.98 -13.64
C GLY A 15 10.43 9.47 -13.58
N VAL A 16 9.71 9.97 -14.59
CA VAL A 16 9.13 11.33 -14.53
C VAL A 16 8.05 11.42 -13.44
N VAL A 17 7.30 10.33 -13.25
CA VAL A 17 6.26 10.15 -12.23
C VAL A 17 6.51 8.80 -11.56
N GLU A 18 6.23 8.71 -10.26
CA GLU A 18 6.22 7.44 -9.53
C GLU A 18 5.05 6.55 -9.98
N LEU A 19 5.29 5.25 -10.09
CA LEU A 19 4.31 4.28 -10.59
C LEU A 19 4.11 3.13 -9.62
N ALA A 20 2.85 2.79 -9.39
CA ALA A 20 2.41 1.57 -8.70
C ALA A 20 1.74 0.62 -9.70
N ALA A 21 2.19 -0.62 -9.74
CA ALA A 21 1.68 -1.66 -10.64
C ALA A 21 1.33 -2.95 -9.86
N PRO A 22 0.04 -3.31 -9.73
CA PRO A 22 -1.13 -2.60 -10.24
C PRO A 22 -1.39 -1.29 -9.47
N ARG A 23 -2.06 -0.34 -10.14
CA ARG A 23 -2.43 0.95 -9.54
C ARG A 23 -3.59 0.82 -8.55
N ALA A 24 -4.46 -0.16 -8.77
CA ALA A 24 -5.56 -0.50 -7.88
C ALA A 24 -5.47 -1.99 -7.54
N THR A 25 -5.47 -2.29 -6.24
CA THR A 25 -5.37 -3.67 -5.73
C THR A 25 -6.56 -3.96 -4.85
N THR A 26 -7.41 -4.92 -5.26
CA THR A 26 -8.52 -5.39 -4.43
C THR A 26 -8.04 -6.56 -3.59
N ILE A 27 -8.30 -6.50 -2.29
CA ILE A 27 -7.94 -7.53 -1.31
C ILE A 27 -9.14 -7.84 -0.40
N GLN A 28 -9.06 -8.95 0.34
CA GLN A 28 -10.00 -9.24 1.43
C GLN A 28 -9.45 -8.79 2.78
N PRO A 29 -10.30 -8.50 3.78
CA PRO A 29 -9.85 -8.31 5.14
C PRO A 29 -8.99 -9.49 5.62
N GLY A 30 -7.85 -9.20 6.23
CA GLY A 30 -6.87 -10.20 6.66
C GLY A 30 -5.80 -10.58 5.64
N ALA A 31 -5.82 -10.02 4.43
CA ALA A 31 -4.76 -10.24 3.46
C ALA A 31 -3.49 -9.43 3.80
N TYR A 32 -2.37 -9.85 3.22
CA TYR A 32 -1.13 -9.06 3.22
C TYR A 32 -0.97 -8.34 1.90
N LEU A 33 -0.52 -7.09 1.94
CA LEU A 33 -0.10 -6.34 0.76
C LEU A 33 1.37 -5.98 0.87
N GLU A 34 2.14 -6.33 -0.15
CA GLU A 34 3.57 -6.04 -0.26
C GLU A 34 3.79 -5.00 -1.37
N PHE A 35 4.30 -3.83 -0.99
CA PHE A 35 4.90 -2.88 -1.93
C PHE A 35 6.38 -3.26 -2.11
N VAL A 36 6.81 -3.45 -3.36
CA VAL A 36 8.18 -3.86 -3.69
C VAL A 36 8.79 -2.87 -4.66
N THR A 37 9.99 -2.37 -4.38
CA THR A 37 10.72 -1.52 -5.33
C THR A 37 11.26 -2.35 -6.51
N GLY A 38 10.99 -1.88 -7.71
CA GLY A 38 11.42 -2.47 -8.98
C GLY A 38 12.64 -1.81 -9.62
N ASP A 39 13.22 -0.81 -8.94
CA ASP A 39 14.42 -0.10 -9.38
C ASP A 39 15.31 0.30 -8.19
N TRP A 40 16.37 1.06 -8.47
CA TRP A 40 17.35 1.52 -7.48
C TRP A 40 17.05 2.92 -6.93
N LEU A 41 15.87 3.47 -7.22
CA LEU A 41 15.46 4.78 -6.76
C LEU A 41 14.90 4.70 -5.34
N VAL A 42 14.85 5.85 -4.66
CA VAL A 42 14.25 5.96 -3.34
C VAL A 42 12.76 6.17 -3.51
N HIS A 43 11.98 5.42 -2.72
CA HIS A 43 10.52 5.44 -2.72
C HIS A 43 9.97 5.51 -1.30
N GLU A 44 8.85 6.18 -1.14
CA GLU A 44 8.05 6.18 0.09
C GLU A 44 6.57 6.02 -0.26
N ILE A 45 5.90 5.12 0.46
CA ILE A 45 4.46 4.89 0.36
C ILE A 45 3.79 5.57 1.54
N ILE A 46 2.81 6.43 1.29
CA ILE A 46 2.08 7.16 2.34
C ILE A 46 0.58 7.04 2.07
N PHE A 47 -0.19 6.52 3.03
CA PHE A 47 -1.65 6.50 2.93
C PHE A 47 -2.24 7.91 3.13
N GLU A 48 -3.16 8.29 2.27
CA GLU A 48 -3.77 9.62 2.26
C GLU A 48 -4.86 9.72 3.35
N LEU A 49 -4.46 10.01 4.59
CA LEU A 49 -5.34 9.96 5.77
C LEU A 49 -6.62 10.80 5.66
N ASP A 50 -6.56 11.95 4.99
CA ASP A 50 -7.70 12.84 4.80
C ASP A 50 -8.73 12.30 3.79
N SER A 51 -8.34 11.30 3.00
CA SER A 51 -9.19 10.60 2.04
C SER A 51 -9.77 9.29 2.58
N LEU A 52 -9.45 8.93 3.83
CA LEU A 52 -9.92 7.71 4.48
C LEU A 52 -11.25 7.89 5.19
N LEU A 53 -12.01 6.80 5.29
CA LEU A 53 -13.08 6.69 6.28
C LEU A 53 -12.48 6.69 7.70
N PRO A 54 -13.21 7.19 8.72
CA PRO A 54 -12.69 7.28 10.10
C PRO A 54 -12.13 5.96 10.65
N ASP A 55 -12.82 4.84 10.42
CA ASP A 55 -12.39 3.54 10.91
C ASP A 55 -11.12 3.04 10.19
N ALA A 56 -10.98 3.32 8.90
CA ALA A 56 -9.82 2.96 8.11
C ALA A 56 -8.58 3.77 8.53
N ARG A 57 -8.77 5.06 8.81
CA ARG A 57 -7.74 5.92 9.41
C ARG A 57 -7.31 5.39 10.78
N ALA A 58 -8.26 5.17 11.69
CA ALA A 58 -7.98 4.67 13.02
C ALA A 58 -7.30 3.29 13.01
N PHE A 59 -7.62 2.45 12.04
CA PHE A 59 -6.93 1.19 11.80
C PHE A 59 -5.44 1.41 11.49
N LEU A 60 -5.12 2.18 10.43
CA LEU A 60 -3.74 2.41 10.02
C LEU A 60 -2.90 3.09 11.12
N GLU A 61 -3.46 4.10 11.79
CA GLU A 61 -2.80 4.81 12.89
C GLU A 61 -2.52 3.87 14.07
N ARG A 62 -3.49 3.03 14.49
CA ARG A 62 -3.32 2.10 15.61
C ARG A 62 -2.29 0.99 15.30
N THR A 63 -2.18 0.60 14.04
CA THR A 63 -1.23 -0.44 13.61
C THR A 63 0.15 0.11 13.22
N ASP A 64 0.33 1.42 13.22
CA ASP A 64 1.56 2.10 12.76
C ASP A 64 1.93 1.78 11.30
N GLN A 65 0.91 1.74 10.42
CA GLN A 65 1.05 1.36 9.00
C GLN A 65 0.75 2.51 8.04
N VAL A 66 0.74 3.76 8.54
CA VAL A 66 0.37 4.96 7.76
C VAL A 66 1.35 5.22 6.61
N ALA A 67 2.64 4.98 6.83
CA ALA A 67 3.67 5.20 5.84
C ALA A 67 4.77 4.14 5.93
N SER A 68 5.41 3.86 4.80
CA SER A 68 6.62 3.05 4.78
C SER A 68 7.81 3.82 5.36
N PRO A 69 8.79 3.17 5.99
CA PRO A 69 10.13 3.75 6.04
C PRO A 69 10.67 3.95 4.61
N PRO A 70 11.61 4.90 4.38
CA PRO A 70 12.21 5.10 3.07
C PRO A 70 12.76 3.80 2.48
N MET A 71 12.30 3.44 1.29
CA MET A 71 12.70 2.23 0.59
C MET A 71 13.88 2.56 -0.34
N LEU A 72 15.11 2.22 0.11
CA LEU A 72 16.34 2.80 -0.44
C LEU A 72 17.02 2.00 -1.56
N ARG A 73 16.55 0.78 -1.83
CA ARG A 73 17.22 -0.16 -2.75
C ARG A 73 16.22 -0.96 -3.54
N LEU A 74 16.67 -1.57 -4.64
CA LEU A 74 15.94 -2.62 -5.34
C LEU A 74 15.50 -3.74 -4.38
N ASP A 75 14.30 -4.26 -4.58
CA ASP A 75 13.66 -5.31 -3.77
C ASP A 75 13.41 -4.93 -2.29
N SER A 76 13.50 -3.63 -1.96
CA SER A 76 13.00 -3.12 -0.67
C SER A 76 11.50 -3.36 -0.58
N ARG A 77 11.03 -3.70 0.63
CA ARG A 77 9.65 -4.13 0.86
C ARG A 77 9.02 -3.33 1.99
N PHE A 78 7.80 -2.90 1.75
CA PHE A 78 6.88 -2.44 2.79
C PHE A 78 5.66 -3.35 2.77
N VAL A 79 5.43 -4.05 3.89
CA VAL A 79 4.31 -4.99 4.04
C VAL A 79 3.26 -4.35 4.93
N VAL A 80 2.03 -4.34 4.44
CA VAL A 80 0.84 -3.90 5.18
C VAL A 80 -0.01 -5.13 5.49
N ASP A 81 -0.25 -5.34 6.78
CA ASP A 81 -1.15 -6.36 7.31
C ASP A 81 -2.56 -5.77 7.41
N PHE A 82 -3.51 -6.33 6.66
CA PHE A 82 -4.92 -5.94 6.70
C PHE A 82 -5.76 -6.80 7.67
N GLU A 83 -5.14 -7.51 8.61
CA GLU A 83 -5.86 -8.21 9.70
C GLU A 83 -6.71 -7.25 10.52
N GLY A 84 -8.02 -7.48 10.54
CA GLY A 84 -8.98 -6.61 11.22
C GLY A 84 -9.22 -5.27 10.52
N SER A 85 -8.78 -5.10 9.27
CA SER A 85 -9.05 -3.88 8.51
C SER A 85 -10.54 -3.73 8.19
N PRO A 86 -11.15 -2.55 8.37
CA PRO A 86 -12.49 -2.30 7.87
C PRO A 86 -12.55 -2.34 6.33
N PRO A 87 -13.68 -2.73 5.73
CA PRO A 87 -13.86 -2.63 4.29
C PRO A 87 -13.84 -1.16 3.85
N GLY A 88 -13.29 -0.90 2.67
CA GLY A 88 -13.20 0.47 2.15
C GLY A 88 -12.00 0.69 1.25
N ARG A 89 -11.81 1.95 0.87
CA ARG A 89 -10.70 2.39 0.02
C ARG A 89 -9.59 2.96 0.89
N TYR A 90 -8.37 2.56 0.58
CA TYR A 90 -7.13 3.00 1.22
C TYR A 90 -6.24 3.62 0.13
N PRO A 91 -6.51 4.88 -0.27
CA PRO A 91 -5.69 5.58 -1.24
C PRO A 91 -4.30 5.88 -0.66
N PHE A 92 -3.28 5.77 -1.51
CA PHE A 92 -1.90 6.06 -1.14
C PHE A 92 -1.20 6.84 -2.25
N VAL A 93 -0.21 7.63 -1.83
CA VAL A 93 0.75 8.29 -2.70
C VAL A 93 2.07 7.52 -2.66
N VAL A 94 2.77 7.52 -3.80
CA VAL A 94 4.17 7.11 -3.93
C VAL A 94 4.96 8.38 -4.18
N GLU A 95 5.89 8.69 -3.28
CA GLU A 95 6.79 9.84 -3.39
C GLU A 95 8.24 9.37 -3.43
N GLY A 96 9.15 10.24 -3.88
CA GLY A 96 10.57 9.93 -3.92
C GLY A 96 11.34 10.69 -4.99
N SER A 97 11.66 9.98 -6.07
CA SER A 97 12.67 10.40 -7.06
C SER A 97 12.07 11.14 -8.26
N GLY A 98 10.75 11.02 -8.48
CA GLY A 98 9.99 11.72 -9.51
C GLY A 98 8.81 12.53 -8.95
N ALA A 99 7.91 12.98 -9.84
CA ALA A 99 6.64 13.56 -9.40
C ALA A 99 5.75 12.49 -8.73
N PRO A 100 4.91 12.85 -7.75
CA PRO A 100 4.13 11.88 -6.99
C PRO A 100 3.23 10.99 -7.87
N GLY A 101 3.22 9.70 -7.54
CA GLY A 101 2.34 8.68 -8.09
C GLY A 101 1.19 8.37 -7.14
N HIS A 102 0.08 7.82 -7.63
CA HIS A 102 -1.06 7.49 -6.78
C HIS A 102 -1.60 6.11 -7.07
N GLY A 103 -1.98 5.39 -6.02
CA GLY A 103 -2.69 4.12 -6.11
C GLY A 103 -3.77 3.98 -5.04
N VAL A 104 -4.46 2.85 -5.06
CA VAL A 104 -5.51 2.55 -4.07
C VAL A 104 -5.55 1.07 -3.75
N VAL A 105 -5.65 0.75 -2.47
CA VAL A 105 -6.03 -0.59 -2.01
C VAL A 105 -7.52 -0.58 -1.72
N VAL A 106 -8.25 -1.57 -2.21
CA VAL A 106 -9.69 -1.71 -1.95
C VAL A 106 -9.90 -2.98 -1.13
N VAL A 107 -10.36 -2.82 0.10
CA VAL A 107 -10.70 -3.94 0.98
C VAL A 107 -12.18 -4.26 0.79
N GLU A 108 -12.46 -5.44 0.25
CA GLU A 108 -13.83 -5.89 -0.04
C GLU A 108 -14.14 -7.20 0.70
N VAL A 109 -15.34 -7.28 1.29
CA VAL A 109 -15.86 -8.52 1.86
C VAL A 109 -16.51 -9.30 0.71
N LYS A 110 -15.94 -10.44 0.34
CA LYS A 110 -16.62 -11.35 -0.60
C LYS A 110 -17.95 -11.81 0.03
N PRO A 111 -19.04 -11.82 -0.75
CA PRO A 111 -20.36 -12.26 -0.27
C PRO A 111 -20.40 -13.75 0.10
#